data_AF-A0A0P0R3W8-F1
#
_entry.id   AF-A0A0P0R3W8-F1
#
_cell.length_a   1.000
_cell.length_b   1.000
_cell.length_c   1.000
_cell.angle_alpha   90.00
_cell.angle_beta   90.00
_cell.angle_gamma   90.00
#
_symmetry.space_group_name_H-M   'P 1'
#
loop_
_entity.id
_entity.type
_entity.pdbx_description
1 polymer ?
#
loop_
_entity_poly.entity_id
_entity_poly.type
_entity_poly.pdbx_seq_one_letter_code
_entity_poly.pdbx_strand_id
1 'polypeptide(L)'
;MKRANPPNFDNDAFRRALSQFATGVTVITTRAPSGALIGITASSFNSVSLAPPLVLWSLATRSASMPVFRSNSHYVVNVLAATQLDLCKRFATVKGDRFEGVSHAAGDTGMPVLDGALAWFECHNRSRYDEGDHVIFVGEVERCGVHDQAGETEPLVFQNGDFHGLKRLG
;
A
#
# COMPACT_ATOMS: atom_id res chain seq x y z
N MET A 1 -21.73 -9.22 -23.77
CA MET A 1 -20.48 -8.54 -23.38
C MET A 1 -19.32 -9.22 -24.10
N LYS A 2 -18.46 -8.48 -24.81
CA LYS A 2 -17.28 -9.06 -25.46
C LYS A 2 -16.29 -9.47 -24.36
N ARG A 3 -15.83 -10.72 -24.38
CA ARG A 3 -14.76 -11.22 -23.49
C ARG A 3 -13.41 -11.06 -24.18
N ALA A 4 -12.35 -10.91 -23.40
CA ALA A 4 -10.99 -10.99 -23.91
C ALA A 4 -10.72 -12.40 -24.47
N ASN A 5 -9.81 -12.49 -25.43
CA ASN A 5 -9.28 -13.78 -25.86
C ASN A 5 -8.51 -14.44 -24.71
N PRO A 6 -8.39 -15.78 -24.69
CA PRO A 6 -7.54 -16.46 -23.72
C PRO A 6 -6.10 -15.94 -23.78
N PRO A 7 -5.38 -15.89 -22.64
CA PRO A 7 -3.97 -15.55 -22.63
C PRO A 7 -3.16 -16.52 -23.50
N ASN A 8 -2.20 -15.98 -24.25
CA ASN A 8 -1.19 -16.74 -24.98
C ASN A 8 0.15 -16.80 -24.21
N PHE A 9 0.12 -16.56 -22.91
CA PHE A 9 1.26 -16.53 -22.00
C PHE A 9 0.94 -17.28 -20.71
N ASP A 10 1.97 -17.75 -20.01
CA ASP A 10 1.84 -18.35 -18.68
C ASP A 10 1.96 -17.31 -17.54
N ASN A 11 1.72 -17.75 -16.31
CA ASN A 11 1.75 -16.87 -15.13
C ASN A 11 3.13 -16.25 -14.87
N ASP A 12 4.22 -16.95 -15.20
CA ASP A 12 5.58 -16.47 -14.92
C ASP A 12 6.00 -15.42 -15.95
N ALA A 13 5.64 -15.61 -17.23
CA ALA A 13 5.77 -14.59 -18.26
C ALA A 13 4.98 -13.33 -17.89
N PHE A 14 3.74 -13.48 -17.40
CA PHE A 14 2.93 -12.35 -16.96
C PHE A 14 3.55 -11.59 -15.77
N ARG A 15 4.01 -12.32 -14.74
CA ARG A 15 4.71 -11.71 -13.59
C ARG A 15 5.99 -10.99 -13.99
N ARG A 16 6.80 -11.57 -14.87
CA ARG A 16 8.02 -10.94 -15.40
C ARG A 16 7.71 -9.67 -16.18
N ALA A 17 6.61 -9.64 -16.94
CA ALA A 17 6.18 -8.44 -17.65
C ALA A 17 5.72 -7.35 -16.67
N LEU A 18 4.90 -7.70 -15.67
CA LEU A 18 4.45 -6.76 -14.63
C LEU A 18 5.64 -6.19 -13.82
N SER A 19 6.65 -7.01 -13.53
CA SER A 19 7.80 -6.62 -12.72
C SER A 19 8.69 -5.55 -13.38
N GLN A 20 8.52 -5.28 -14.67
CA GLN A 20 9.25 -4.21 -15.35
C GLN A 20 8.75 -2.82 -14.98
N PHE A 21 7.50 -2.69 -14.51
CA PHE A 21 6.97 -1.42 -14.03
C PHE A 21 7.45 -1.15 -12.60
N ALA A 22 8.42 -0.23 -12.47
CA ALA A 22 8.91 0.20 -11.18
C ALA A 22 7.81 0.90 -10.38
N THR A 23 7.71 0.59 -9.09
CA THR A 23 6.72 1.19 -8.19
C THR A 23 7.40 1.65 -6.90
N GLY A 24 6.88 2.71 -6.29
CA GLY A 24 7.15 2.97 -4.88
C GLY A 24 6.51 1.87 -4.02
N VAL A 25 7.02 1.70 -2.81
CA VAL A 25 6.46 0.75 -1.84
C VAL A 25 5.65 1.48 -0.79
N THR A 26 4.48 0.94 -0.45
CA THR A 26 3.62 1.47 0.61
C THR A 26 3.36 0.44 1.69
N VAL A 27 3.02 0.89 2.90
CA VAL A 27 2.34 0.07 3.92
C VAL A 27 0.96 0.65 4.16
N ILE A 28 -0.05 -0.17 3.96
CA ILE A 28 -1.44 0.18 4.23
C ILE A 28 -1.75 -0.24 5.66
N THR A 29 -2.13 0.70 6.50
CA THR A 29 -2.42 0.47 7.92
C THR A 29 -3.89 0.73 8.22
N THR A 30 -4.40 0.00 9.20
CA THR A 30 -5.75 0.17 9.73
C THR A 30 -5.83 -0.43 11.13
N ARG A 31 -6.99 -0.30 11.79
CA ARG A 31 -7.22 -0.83 13.14
C ARG A 31 -8.45 -1.72 13.14
N ALA A 32 -8.30 -2.97 13.56
CA ALA A 32 -9.41 -3.90 13.70
C ALA A 32 -10.41 -3.42 14.77
N PRO A 33 -11.69 -3.87 14.74
CA PRO A 33 -12.67 -3.53 15.78
C PRO A 33 -12.23 -3.90 17.20
N SER A 34 -11.37 -4.90 17.36
CA SER A 34 -10.76 -5.27 18.65
C SER A 34 -9.74 -4.26 19.18
N GLY A 35 -9.39 -3.23 18.39
CA GLY A 35 -8.31 -2.30 18.65
C GLY A 35 -6.95 -2.73 18.11
N ALA A 36 -6.82 -3.98 17.64
CA ALA A 36 -5.56 -4.51 17.11
C ALA A 36 -5.11 -3.76 15.84
N LEU A 37 -3.82 -3.45 15.76
CA LEU A 37 -3.24 -2.77 14.60
C LEU A 37 -2.96 -3.76 13.47
N ILE A 38 -3.32 -3.36 12.26
CA ILE A 38 -3.15 -4.15 11.05
C ILE A 38 -2.38 -3.32 10.04
N GLY A 39 -1.40 -3.94 9.39
CA GLY A 39 -0.58 -3.32 8.36
C GLY A 39 -0.25 -4.33 7.27
N ILE A 40 -0.12 -3.88 6.03
CA ILE A 40 0.27 -4.71 4.90
C ILE A 40 1.11 -3.93 3.91
N THR A 41 2.21 -4.52 3.47
CA THR A 41 3.01 -3.96 2.37
C THR A 41 2.27 -4.11 1.05
N ALA A 42 2.20 -3.04 0.27
CA ALA A 42 1.59 -3.01 -1.05
C ALA A 42 2.40 -2.15 -2.03
N SER A 43 2.63 -2.68 -3.23
CA SER A 43 3.18 -1.95 -4.38
C SER A 43 2.12 -1.68 -5.47
N SER A 44 0.86 -2.03 -5.20
CA SER A 44 -0.28 -1.82 -6.11
C SER A 44 -0.93 -0.43 -5.98
N PHE A 45 -0.37 0.44 -5.13
CA PHE A 45 -0.89 1.78 -4.89
C PHE A 45 -0.75 2.69 -6.12
N ASN A 46 -1.76 3.53 -6.38
CA ASN A 46 -1.67 4.61 -7.37
C ASN A 46 -2.66 5.75 -7.07
N SER A 47 -2.40 6.94 -7.63
CA SER A 47 -3.35 8.06 -7.65
C SER A 47 -4.44 7.85 -8.70
N VAL A 48 -5.64 8.37 -8.44
CA VAL A 48 -6.81 8.20 -9.33
C VAL A 48 -7.40 9.54 -9.77
N SER A 49 -7.63 10.46 -8.83
CA SER A 49 -8.31 11.73 -9.11
C SER A 49 -7.83 12.82 -8.16
N LEU A 50 -7.86 14.07 -8.63
CA LEU A 50 -7.62 15.25 -7.81
C LEU A 50 -8.89 15.84 -7.20
N ALA A 51 -10.04 15.75 -7.90
CA ALA A 51 -11.31 16.30 -7.44
C ALA A 51 -12.48 15.37 -7.84
N PRO A 52 -13.04 14.59 -6.89
CA PRO A 52 -12.59 14.43 -5.50
C PRO A 52 -11.21 13.77 -5.42
N PRO A 53 -10.46 13.95 -4.32
CA PRO A 53 -9.12 13.39 -4.17
C PRO A 53 -9.19 11.87 -3.93
N LEU A 54 -8.80 11.08 -4.93
CA LEU A 54 -8.92 9.62 -4.90
C LEU A 54 -7.57 8.94 -5.13
N VAL A 55 -7.36 7.86 -4.39
CA VAL A 55 -6.27 6.90 -4.57
C VAL A 55 -6.83 5.49 -4.67
N LEU A 56 -6.04 4.54 -5.16
CA LEU A 56 -6.38 3.12 -5.12
C LEU A 56 -5.21 2.25 -4.69
N TRP A 57 -5.54 1.04 -4.27
CA TRP A 57 -4.61 -0.06 -4.09
C TRP A 57 -5.37 -1.39 -4.17
N SER A 58 -4.65 -2.50 -4.32
CA SER A 58 -5.25 -3.83 -4.47
C SER A 58 -4.74 -4.80 -3.42
N LEU A 59 -5.65 -5.60 -2.86
CA LEU A 59 -5.35 -6.64 -1.87
C LEU A 59 -5.85 -8.01 -2.35
N ALA A 60 -4.99 -9.03 -2.25
CA ALA A 60 -5.36 -10.39 -2.62
C ALA A 60 -6.53 -10.89 -1.74
N THR A 61 -7.52 -11.54 -2.36
CA THR A 61 -8.71 -12.08 -1.66
C THR A 61 -8.35 -13.09 -0.58
N ARG A 62 -7.25 -13.82 -0.76
CA ARG A 62 -6.69 -14.78 0.21
C ARG A 62 -5.96 -14.15 1.41
N SER A 63 -5.81 -12.82 1.45
CA SER A 63 -5.09 -12.17 2.55
C SER A 63 -5.83 -12.34 3.87
N ALA A 64 -5.11 -12.70 4.94
CA ALA A 64 -5.67 -12.80 6.29
C ALA A 64 -6.22 -11.45 6.80
N SER A 65 -5.74 -10.33 6.27
CA SER A 65 -6.22 -8.98 6.62
C SER A 65 -7.43 -8.54 5.80
N MET A 66 -7.85 -9.31 4.78
CA MET A 66 -8.96 -8.97 3.89
C MET A 66 -10.28 -8.68 4.64
N PRO A 67 -10.72 -9.50 5.62
CA PRO A 67 -11.95 -9.22 6.35
C PRO A 67 -11.94 -7.87 7.05
N VAL A 68 -10.79 -7.46 7.62
CA VAL A 68 -10.64 -6.18 8.32
C VAL A 68 -10.66 -5.01 7.34
N PHE A 69 -9.90 -5.06 6.25
CA PHE A 69 -9.90 -3.98 5.26
C PHE A 69 -11.26 -3.84 4.55
N ARG A 70 -11.96 -4.96 4.31
CA ARG A 70 -13.28 -4.93 3.70
C ARG A 70 -14.31 -4.28 4.63
N SER A 71 -14.29 -4.55 5.93
CA SER A 71 -15.27 -3.99 6.88
C SER A 71 -14.91 -2.59 7.40
N ASN A 72 -13.63 -2.23 7.45
CA ASN A 72 -13.22 -0.94 7.98
C ASN A 72 -13.59 0.23 7.06
N SER A 73 -13.97 1.33 7.71
CA SER A 73 -14.30 2.60 7.07
C SER A 73 -13.05 3.40 6.68
N HIS A 74 -11.91 3.22 7.36
CA HIS A 74 -10.71 4.02 7.12
C HIS A 74 -9.44 3.18 7.10
N TYR A 75 -8.45 3.68 6.37
CA TYR A 75 -7.08 3.17 6.35
C TYR A 75 -6.10 4.32 6.06
N VAL A 76 -4.81 4.11 6.34
CA VAL A 76 -3.75 5.03 5.94
C VAL A 76 -2.86 4.34 4.91
N VAL A 77 -2.53 5.05 3.83
CA VAL A 77 -1.45 4.66 2.91
C VAL A 77 -0.18 5.35 3.39
N ASN A 78 0.88 4.61 3.73
CA ASN A 78 2.17 5.16 4.13
C ASN A 78 3.20 4.86 3.03
N VAL A 79 3.75 5.88 2.37
CA VAL A 79 4.75 5.74 1.30
C VAL A 79 6.13 5.61 1.92
N LEU A 80 6.83 4.50 1.67
CA LEU A 80 8.05 4.18 2.39
C LEU A 80 9.32 4.84 1.82
N ALA A 81 10.20 5.21 2.73
CA ALA A 81 11.58 5.58 2.45
C ALA A 81 12.47 4.34 2.21
N ALA A 82 13.57 4.50 1.48
CA ALA A 82 14.54 3.43 1.21
C ALA A 82 15.14 2.84 2.50
N THR A 83 15.30 3.67 3.53
CA THR A 83 15.75 3.27 4.88
C THR A 83 14.77 2.36 5.61
N GLN A 84 13.53 2.23 5.14
CA GLN A 84 12.47 1.42 5.74
C GLN A 84 12.33 0.03 5.08
N LEU A 85 13.38 -0.49 4.43
CA LEU A 85 13.37 -1.82 3.81
C LEU A 85 12.98 -2.94 4.79
N ASP A 86 13.48 -2.89 6.03
CA ASP A 86 13.16 -3.91 7.03
C ASP A 86 11.71 -3.84 7.48
N LEU A 87 11.17 -2.62 7.62
CA LEU A 87 9.76 -2.39 7.90
C LEU A 87 8.88 -2.92 6.75
N CYS A 88 9.26 -2.64 5.50
CA CYS A 88 8.61 -3.19 4.32
C CYS A 88 8.56 -4.73 4.35
N LYS A 89 9.70 -5.39 4.57
CA LYS A 89 9.78 -6.86 4.65
C LYS A 89 8.93 -7.40 5.78
N ARG A 90 8.96 -6.76 6.95
CA ARG A 90 8.15 -7.13 8.10
C ARG A 90 6.65 -7.14 7.79
N PHE A 91 6.13 -6.05 7.21
CA PHE A 91 4.72 -5.91 6.87
C PHE A 91 4.27 -6.80 5.70
N ALA A 92 5.20 -7.36 4.92
CA ALA A 92 4.94 -8.36 3.89
C ALA A 92 4.80 -9.80 4.44
N THR A 93 5.18 -10.05 5.70
CA THR A 93 5.05 -11.38 6.33
C THR A 93 3.67 -11.58 6.97
N VAL A 94 3.32 -12.86 7.21
CA VAL A 94 2.04 -13.26 7.82
C VAL A 94 2.17 -13.55 9.33
N LYS A 95 3.39 -13.56 9.88
CA LYS A 95 3.68 -14.05 11.24
C LYS A 95 4.06 -12.92 12.19
N GLY A 96 3.70 -13.08 13.46
CA GLY A 96 4.10 -12.21 14.57
C GLY A 96 3.32 -10.91 14.67
N ASP A 97 3.61 -10.15 15.72
CA ASP A 97 3.17 -8.77 15.84
C ASP A 97 4.02 -7.89 14.93
N ARG A 98 3.40 -7.34 13.88
CA ARG A 98 4.07 -6.51 12.88
C ARG A 98 4.30 -5.07 13.36
N PHE A 99 3.64 -4.64 14.44
CA PHE A 99 3.77 -3.31 15.01
C PHE A 99 4.68 -3.23 16.24
N GLU A 100 5.10 -4.36 16.82
CA GLU A 100 6.02 -4.37 17.97
C GLU A 100 7.30 -3.57 17.67
N GLY A 101 7.54 -2.47 18.41
CA GLY A 101 8.68 -1.60 18.18
C GLY A 101 8.63 -0.74 16.91
N VAL A 102 7.50 -0.68 16.22
CA VAL A 102 7.28 0.23 15.09
C VAL A 102 6.72 1.55 15.62
N SER A 103 7.47 2.64 15.44
CA SER A 103 7.02 3.99 15.80
C SER A 103 5.90 4.46 14.86
N HIS A 104 4.81 4.94 15.46
CA HIS A 104 3.64 5.42 14.74
C HIS A 104 2.80 6.31 15.64
N ALA A 105 2.03 7.20 15.02
CA ALA A 105 1.00 7.99 15.69
C ALA A 105 -0.40 7.59 15.19
N ALA A 106 -1.42 7.86 15.99
CA ALA A 106 -2.79 7.78 15.50
C ALA A 106 -3.10 9.04 14.67
N GLY A 107 -3.56 8.85 13.43
CA GLY A 107 -4.17 9.92 12.64
C GLY A 107 -5.51 10.37 13.22
N ASP A 108 -6.17 11.31 12.56
CA ASP A 108 -7.45 11.87 13.05
C ASP A 108 -8.56 10.80 13.06
N THR A 109 -8.45 9.81 12.17
CA THR A 109 -9.35 8.66 12.11
C THR A 109 -8.98 7.52 13.08
N GLY A 110 -7.92 7.70 13.88
CA GLY A 110 -7.40 6.69 14.82
C GLY A 110 -6.59 5.57 14.16
N MET A 111 -6.39 5.63 12.84
CA MET A 111 -5.59 4.69 12.07
C MET A 111 -4.09 5.02 12.18
N PRO A 112 -3.17 4.03 12.13
CA PRO A 112 -1.75 4.29 12.33
C PRO A 112 -1.10 5.05 11.16
N VAL A 113 -0.47 6.17 11.43
CA VAL A 113 0.47 6.85 10.52
C VAL A 113 1.88 6.47 10.95
N LEU A 114 2.65 5.87 10.04
CA LEU A 114 3.98 5.35 10.34
C LEU A 114 5.03 6.47 10.31
N ASP A 115 5.83 6.56 11.37
CA ASP A 115 6.91 7.55 11.41
C ASP A 115 8.00 7.20 10.39
N GLY A 116 8.64 8.24 9.83
CA GLY A 116 9.73 8.09 8.86
C GLY A 116 9.30 7.65 7.46
N ALA A 117 8.00 7.42 7.23
CA ALA A 117 7.46 7.36 5.88
C ALA A 117 7.74 8.68 5.15
N LEU A 118 7.77 8.68 3.82
CA LEU A 118 7.94 9.91 3.03
C LEU A 118 6.65 10.73 3.00
N ALA A 119 5.53 10.04 2.82
CA ALA A 119 4.20 10.65 2.73
C ALA A 119 3.14 9.71 3.31
N TRP A 120 2.00 10.27 3.67
CA TRP A 120 0.86 9.51 4.16
C TRP A 120 -0.46 10.07 3.63
N PHE A 121 -1.46 9.21 3.53
CA PHE A 121 -2.82 9.54 3.09
C PHE A 121 -3.84 8.84 3.99
N GLU A 122 -4.56 9.58 4.82
CA GLU A 122 -5.73 9.08 5.55
C GLU A 122 -6.92 9.03 4.59
N CYS A 123 -7.46 7.83 4.41
CA CYS A 123 -8.46 7.55 3.39
C CYS A 123 -9.74 7.00 4.01
N HIS A 124 -10.87 7.59 3.63
CA HIS A 124 -12.16 6.93 3.71
C HIS A 124 -12.27 5.83 2.64
N ASN A 125 -12.66 4.63 3.03
CA ASN A 125 -12.77 3.46 2.18
C ASN A 125 -14.06 3.49 1.34
N ARG A 126 -14.03 4.32 0.29
CA ARG A 126 -15.16 4.72 -0.54
C ARG A 126 -15.77 3.58 -1.35
N SER A 127 -14.95 2.85 -2.12
CA SER A 127 -15.44 1.78 -3.00
C SER A 127 -14.51 0.56 -2.98
N ARG A 128 -15.11 -0.62 -3.21
CA ARG A 128 -14.41 -1.92 -3.25
C ARG A 128 -14.90 -2.70 -4.47
N TYR A 129 -13.99 -3.12 -5.33
CA TYR A 129 -14.31 -3.87 -6.54
C TYR A 129 -13.64 -5.24 -6.52
N ASP A 130 -14.44 -6.30 -6.59
CA ASP A 130 -13.95 -7.67 -6.74
C ASP A 130 -13.50 -7.89 -8.19
N GLU A 131 -12.19 -7.99 -8.42
CA GLU A 131 -11.59 -8.07 -9.76
C GLU A 131 -10.53 -9.17 -9.81
N GLY A 132 -10.93 -10.34 -10.29
CA GLY A 132 -10.06 -11.53 -10.35
C GLY A 132 -9.75 -12.10 -8.97
N ASP A 133 -8.46 -12.23 -8.64
CA ASP A 133 -7.99 -12.73 -7.35
C ASP A 133 -7.68 -11.62 -6.33
N HIS A 134 -8.05 -10.38 -6.64
CA HIS A 134 -7.85 -9.20 -5.79
C HIS A 134 -9.13 -8.39 -5.61
N VAL A 135 -9.17 -7.60 -4.54
CA VAL A 135 -10.12 -6.51 -4.35
C VAL A 135 -9.39 -5.20 -4.58
N ILE A 136 -9.92 -4.35 -5.46
CA ILE A 136 -9.46 -2.98 -5.64
C ILE A 136 -10.18 -2.10 -4.62
N PHE A 137 -9.41 -1.45 -3.76
CA PHE A 137 -9.89 -0.45 -2.81
C PHE A 137 -9.67 0.94 -3.41
N VAL A 138 -10.74 1.72 -3.50
CA VAL A 138 -10.67 3.15 -3.84
C VAL A 138 -10.90 3.94 -2.57
N GLY A 139 -9.89 4.74 -2.22
CA GLY A 139 -9.90 5.61 -1.05
C GLY A 139 -10.16 7.05 -1.43
N GLU A 140 -11.06 7.71 -0.69
CA GLU A 140 -11.21 9.15 -0.73
C GLU A 140 -10.31 9.77 0.34
N VAL A 141 -9.37 10.60 -0.08
CA VAL A 141 -8.34 11.15 0.80
C VAL A 141 -8.95 12.31 1.59
N GLU A 142 -9.03 12.14 2.90
CA GLU A 142 -9.53 13.17 3.82
C GLU A 142 -8.40 14.05 4.32
N ARG A 143 -7.21 13.46 4.49
CA ARG A 143 -5.99 14.15 4.89
C ARG A 143 -4.77 13.52 4.23
N CYS A 144 -3.76 14.31 3.97
CA CYS A 144 -2.46 13.82 3.55
C CYS A 144 -1.35 14.73 4.06
N GLY A 145 -0.13 14.21 4.05
CA GLY A 145 1.05 14.96 4.44
C GLY A 145 2.33 14.34 3.90
N VAL A 146 3.40 15.12 4.00
CA VAL A 146 4.79 14.70 3.76
C VAL A 146 5.55 14.89 5.06
N HIS A 147 6.45 13.96 5.38
CA HIS A 147 7.32 14.12 6.54
C HIS A 147 8.50 15.05 6.21
N ASP A 148 9.01 15.78 7.19
CA ASP A 148 10.01 16.84 7.00
C ASP A 148 11.26 16.41 6.22
N GLN A 149 11.72 15.18 6.43
CA GLN A 149 12.92 14.63 5.80
C GLN A 149 12.67 14.00 4.42
N ALA A 150 11.43 14.04 3.93
CA ALA A 150 11.05 13.36 2.68
C ALA A 150 11.76 13.93 1.44
N GLY A 151 12.15 15.20 1.45
CA GLY A 151 12.90 15.83 0.36
C GLY A 151 14.36 15.40 0.26
N GLU A 152 14.91 14.82 1.34
CA GLU A 152 16.32 14.43 1.46
C GLU A 152 16.50 12.91 1.46
N THR A 153 15.40 12.16 1.51
CA THR A 153 15.41 10.71 1.65
C THR A 153 14.93 10.05 0.37
N GLU A 154 15.68 9.06 -0.12
CA GLU A 154 15.28 8.29 -1.31
C GLU A 154 14.02 7.44 -1.03
N PRO A 155 13.10 7.29 -1.99
CA PRO A 155 11.98 6.38 -1.86
C PRO A 155 12.42 4.92 -1.99
N LEU A 156 11.74 4.04 -1.27
CA LEU A 156 11.88 2.61 -1.50
C LEU A 156 11.14 2.24 -2.78
N VAL A 157 11.87 1.62 -3.71
CA VAL A 157 11.34 1.17 -4.99
C VAL A 157 11.36 -0.35 -5.07
N PHE A 158 10.31 -0.93 -5.63
CA PHE A 158 10.25 -2.34 -5.97
C PHE A 158 10.17 -2.49 -7.49
N GLN A 159 11.14 -3.22 -8.05
CA GLN A 159 11.23 -3.47 -9.48
C GLN A 159 11.96 -4.79 -9.74
N ASN A 160 11.45 -5.55 -10.71
CA ASN A 160 11.98 -6.84 -11.12
C ASN A 160 12.16 -7.86 -9.99
N GLY A 161 11.31 -7.82 -8.96
CA GLY A 161 11.39 -8.75 -7.82
C GLY A 161 12.36 -8.32 -6.72
N ASP A 162 13.03 -7.17 -6.87
CA ASP A 162 14.03 -6.66 -5.94
C ASP A 162 13.72 -5.23 -5.46
N PHE A 163 14.41 -4.84 -4.38
CA PHE A 163 14.31 -3.52 -3.78
C PHE A 163 15.45 -2.61 -4.23
N HIS A 164 15.11 -1.35 -4.52
CA HIS A 164 16.02 -0.34 -5.05
C HIS A 164 15.78 1.00 -4.34
N GLY A 165 16.79 1.88 -4.38
CA GLY A 165 16.63 3.31 -4.15
C GLY A 165 16.54 4.07 -5.48
N LEU A 166 16.12 5.33 -5.46
CA LEU A 166 16.16 6.19 -6.64
C LEU A 166 17.32 7.16 -6.56
N LYS A 167 18.12 7.19 -7.63
CA LYS A 167 19.02 8.29 -7.88
C LYS A 167 18.28 9.42 -8.59
N ARG A 168 18.39 10.64 -8.08
CA ARG A 168 17.88 11.83 -8.76
C ARG A 168 18.55 11.96 -10.13
N LEU A 169 17.73 12.05 -11.18
CA LEU A 169 18.18 12.51 -12.48
C LEU A 169 18.21 14.05 -12.40
N GLY A 170 19.32 14.64 -12.86
CA GLY A 170 19.73 16.04 -12.62
C GLY A 170 18.61 17.07 -12.61
#